data_AF-A0A967KH27-F1
#
_entry.id   AF-A0A967KH27-F1
#
_cell.length_a   1.000
_cell.length_b   1.000
_cell.length_c   1.000
_cell.angle_alpha   90.00
_cell.angle_beta   90.00
_cell.angle_gamma   90.00
#
_symmetry.space_group_name_H-M   'P 1'
#
loop_
_entity.id
_entity.type
_entity.pdbx_description
1 polymer ?
#
loop_
_entity_poly.entity_id
_entity_poly.type
_entity_poly.pdbx_seq_one_letter_code
_entity_poly.pdbx_strand_id
1 'polypeptide(L)'
;MASTSAQHRSAAEQPRADRPRIVANLTFAEIIIVWALRHSLTDAGAQRTRDARIAPEFSRALGLARLEESLTSLAVLAQGLARAGRLPQSEAAVNDDRVTAREEAVLATLSAHQHGASALATWLSEWLVVQTEQQRFATAARVLAEIMAEAGQFLPHPPAGKRPPTTPSAAPIQNNLIAPADDRRRPVTGRQGLTAAEQHLLTGLRLWVQAFKEDDEPLEAVRRHFGQQADVDPGLSLHAILRNTTLTALRPIDVRCRNCPGLSPDEARLLDCIAWLQRGAAEPATAALAAWLPPSALRLSLGAARSLATGLMLDNRVLPLRDWDYPALEAAAHPPASQSDGTRHALAASPTLH
;
A
#
# COMPACT_ATOMS: atom_id res chain seq x y z
N MET A 1 7.44 -41.79 40.82
CA MET A 1 6.16 -41.50 40.12
C MET A 1 5.69 -40.11 40.52
N ALA A 2 6.14 -39.08 39.81
CA ALA A 2 5.65 -37.72 39.93
C ALA A 2 5.72 -37.12 38.53
N SER A 3 4.56 -37.02 37.87
CA SER A 3 4.42 -36.45 36.54
C SER A 3 4.27 -34.95 36.66
N THR A 4 5.30 -34.22 36.25
CA THR A 4 5.28 -32.77 36.10
C THR A 4 4.85 -32.44 34.67
N SER A 5 3.55 -32.26 34.45
CA SER A 5 3.01 -31.79 33.17
C SER A 5 3.25 -30.29 33.02
N ALA A 6 4.24 -29.93 32.22
CA ALA A 6 4.52 -28.56 31.80
C ALA A 6 3.42 -28.09 30.82
N GLN A 7 2.57 -27.18 31.30
CA GLN A 7 1.60 -26.46 30.50
C GLN A 7 2.34 -25.38 29.69
N HIS A 8 2.67 -25.67 28.43
CA HIS A 8 3.00 -24.65 27.44
C HIS A 8 1.73 -23.85 27.12
N ARG A 9 1.53 -22.73 27.82
CA ARG A 9 0.62 -21.68 27.36
C ARG A 9 1.24 -21.04 26.13
N SER A 10 0.68 -21.39 24.97
CA SER A 10 0.87 -20.67 23.71
C SER A 10 0.60 -19.19 23.96
N ALA A 11 1.62 -18.35 23.76
CA ALA A 11 1.45 -16.91 23.74
C ALA A 11 0.60 -16.56 22.51
N ALA A 12 -0.72 -16.45 22.72
CA ALA A 12 -1.63 -15.93 21.73
C ALA A 12 -1.15 -14.52 21.37
N GLU A 13 -0.75 -14.34 20.10
CA GLU A 13 -0.43 -13.05 19.51
C GLU A 13 -1.53 -12.05 19.87
N GLN A 14 -1.18 -11.08 20.73
CA GLN A 14 -2.01 -9.91 20.89
C GLN A 14 -2.03 -9.20 19.53
N PRO A 15 -3.23 -9.02 18.92
CA PRO A 15 -3.33 -8.40 17.61
C PRO A 15 -2.76 -6.98 17.70
N ARG A 16 -1.67 -6.72 16.96
CA ARG A 16 -1.01 -5.42 16.84
C ARG A 16 -2.04 -4.35 16.53
N ALA A 17 -2.49 -3.64 17.55
CA ALA A 17 -3.67 -2.76 17.50
C ALA A 17 -3.40 -1.40 16.84
N ASP A 18 -2.19 -1.17 16.31
CA ASP A 18 -1.68 0.18 16.05
C ASP A 18 -1.33 0.48 14.58
N ARG A 19 -1.58 -0.46 13.65
CA ARG A 19 -1.37 -0.17 12.22
C ARG A 19 -2.66 0.37 11.59
N PRO A 20 -2.64 1.57 10.97
CA PRO A 20 -3.78 2.05 10.21
C PRO A 20 -4.09 1.07 9.09
N ARG A 21 -5.38 0.80 8.85
CA ARG A 21 -5.82 -0.05 7.74
C ARG A 21 -5.44 0.63 6.42
N ILE A 22 -5.25 -0.19 5.40
CA ILE A 22 -5.06 0.29 4.03
C ILE A 22 -6.34 0.05 3.24
N VAL A 23 -6.59 0.88 2.23
CA VAL A 23 -7.77 0.82 1.36
C VAL A 23 -7.92 -0.57 0.71
N ALA A 24 -6.82 -1.25 0.43
CA ALA A 24 -6.83 -2.61 -0.12
C ALA A 24 -7.45 -3.67 0.83
N ASN A 25 -7.50 -3.40 2.14
CA ASN A 25 -8.05 -4.30 3.15
C ASN A 25 -9.48 -3.87 3.56
N LEU A 26 -10.08 -2.94 2.83
CA LEU A 26 -11.45 -2.50 3.03
C LEU A 26 -12.39 -3.35 2.19
N THR A 27 -13.58 -3.62 2.74
CA THR A 27 -14.72 -4.11 1.97
C THR A 27 -15.14 -3.07 0.92
N PHE A 28 -15.87 -3.50 -0.11
CA PHE A 28 -16.37 -2.58 -1.14
C PHE A 28 -17.18 -1.41 -0.57
N ALA A 29 -18.05 -1.67 0.41
CA ALA A 29 -18.83 -0.65 1.09
C ALA A 29 -17.94 0.37 1.82
N GLU A 30 -16.90 -0.10 2.52
CA GLU A 30 -15.93 0.77 3.17
C GLU A 30 -15.15 1.63 2.15
N ILE A 31 -14.71 1.04 1.03
CA ILE A 31 -13.99 1.75 -0.03
C ILE A 31 -14.84 2.90 -0.58
N ILE A 32 -16.12 2.67 -0.85
CA ILE A 32 -17.02 3.69 -1.39
C ILE A 32 -17.22 4.85 -0.41
N ILE A 33 -17.40 4.55 0.88
CA ILE A 33 -17.55 5.60 1.90
C ILE A 33 -16.27 6.42 2.04
N VAL A 34 -15.10 5.77 2.13
CA VAL A 34 -13.80 6.47 2.23
C VAL A 34 -13.57 7.33 0.99
N TRP A 35 -13.78 6.77 -0.19
CA TRP A 35 -13.64 7.50 -1.46
C TRP A 35 -14.55 8.73 -1.51
N ALA A 36 -15.83 8.58 -1.14
CA ALA A 36 -16.80 9.66 -1.22
C ALA A 36 -16.57 10.75 -0.16
N LEU A 37 -16.14 10.38 1.05
CA LEU A 37 -15.72 11.32 2.09
C LEU A 37 -14.53 12.16 1.64
N ARG A 38 -13.48 11.53 1.09
CA ARG A 38 -12.30 12.25 0.58
C ARG A 38 -12.68 13.25 -0.49
N HIS A 39 -13.48 12.84 -1.47
CA HIS A 39 -13.96 13.74 -2.51
C HIS A 39 -14.77 14.90 -1.96
N SER A 40 -15.61 14.64 -0.96
CA SER A 40 -16.44 15.66 -0.33
C SER A 40 -15.64 16.69 0.48
N LEU A 41 -14.51 16.25 1.05
CA LEU A 41 -13.64 17.07 1.91
C LEU A 41 -12.55 17.82 1.13
N THR A 42 -12.03 17.26 0.05
CA THR A 42 -10.96 17.88 -0.75
C THR A 42 -11.48 18.87 -1.80
N ASP A 43 -12.69 18.67 -2.32
CA ASP A 43 -13.25 19.54 -3.36
C ASP A 43 -13.95 20.75 -2.71
N ALA A 44 -13.32 21.93 -2.85
CA ALA A 44 -13.90 23.21 -2.41
C ALA A 44 -15.07 23.68 -3.30
N GLY A 45 -15.40 22.95 -4.36
CA GLY A 45 -16.48 23.24 -5.28
C GLY A 45 -17.88 23.20 -4.65
N ALA A 46 -18.84 23.76 -5.39
CA ALA A 46 -20.25 23.73 -5.01
C ALA A 46 -20.74 22.30 -4.76
N GLN A 47 -21.63 22.13 -3.78
CA GLN A 47 -22.18 20.82 -3.39
C GLN A 47 -22.69 20.01 -4.59
N ARG A 48 -23.36 20.66 -5.55
CA ARG A 48 -23.87 19.99 -6.77
C ARG A 48 -22.78 19.33 -7.60
N THR A 49 -21.60 19.93 -7.69
CA THR A 49 -20.47 19.36 -8.44
C THR A 49 -19.93 18.11 -7.75
N ARG A 50 -19.88 18.13 -6.42
CA ARG A 50 -19.48 16.98 -5.60
C ARG A 50 -20.51 15.85 -5.72
N ASP A 51 -21.80 16.17 -5.60
CA ASP A 51 -22.88 15.19 -5.73
C ASP A 51 -22.88 14.55 -7.12
N ALA A 52 -22.70 15.32 -8.19
CA ALA A 52 -22.64 14.80 -9.56
C ALA A 52 -21.48 13.81 -9.76
N ARG A 53 -20.38 13.97 -9.03
CA ARG A 53 -19.23 13.05 -9.07
C ARG A 53 -19.47 11.77 -8.28
N ILE A 54 -20.15 11.86 -7.14
CA ILE A 54 -20.37 10.73 -6.20
C ILE A 54 -21.59 9.89 -6.59
N ALA A 55 -22.63 10.53 -7.13
CA ALA A 55 -23.91 9.91 -7.46
C ALA A 55 -23.81 8.64 -8.32
N PRO A 56 -22.96 8.56 -9.37
CA PRO A 56 -22.86 7.33 -10.17
C PRO A 56 -22.34 6.13 -9.37
N GLU A 57 -21.40 6.33 -8.44
CA GLU A 57 -20.87 5.25 -7.58
C GLU A 57 -21.89 4.82 -6.53
N PHE A 58 -22.55 5.80 -5.89
CA PHE A 58 -23.58 5.52 -4.88
C PHE A 58 -24.79 4.83 -5.50
N SER A 59 -25.21 5.24 -6.69
CA SER A 59 -26.28 4.58 -7.44
C SER A 59 -25.97 3.10 -7.71
N ARG A 60 -24.72 2.81 -8.11
CA ARG A 60 -24.27 1.44 -8.37
C ARG A 60 -24.21 0.57 -7.11
N ALA A 61 -23.83 1.15 -5.98
CA ALA A 61 -23.60 0.40 -4.75
C ALA A 61 -24.83 0.30 -3.84
N LEU A 62 -25.61 1.37 -3.74
CA LEU A 62 -26.76 1.51 -2.83
C LEU A 62 -28.11 1.45 -3.55
N GLY A 63 -28.09 1.43 -4.89
CA GLY A 63 -29.29 1.52 -5.71
C GLY A 63 -29.83 2.95 -5.84
N LEU A 64 -30.88 3.09 -6.65
CA LEU A 64 -31.48 4.39 -6.97
C LEU A 64 -32.53 4.86 -5.95
N ALA A 65 -33.15 3.94 -5.23
CA ALA A 65 -34.36 4.21 -4.44
C ALA A 65 -34.17 5.30 -3.37
N ARG A 66 -32.96 5.39 -2.78
CA ARG A 66 -32.62 6.36 -1.73
C ARG A 66 -31.34 7.15 -2.03
N LEU A 67 -31.04 7.34 -3.32
CA LEU A 67 -29.80 8.00 -3.75
C LEU A 67 -29.68 9.43 -3.21
N GLU A 68 -30.72 10.25 -3.35
CA GLU A 68 -30.71 11.65 -2.89
C GLU A 68 -30.53 11.75 -1.37
N GLU A 69 -31.19 10.87 -0.61
CA GLU A 69 -31.09 10.83 0.84
C GLU A 69 -29.70 10.37 1.31
N SER A 70 -29.09 9.41 0.60
CA SER A 70 -27.73 8.94 0.87
C SER A 70 -26.68 10.02 0.60
N LEU A 71 -26.80 10.76 -0.52
CA LEU A 71 -25.91 11.87 -0.86
C LEU A 71 -26.07 13.03 0.14
N THR A 72 -27.31 13.36 0.51
CA THR A 72 -27.60 14.37 1.53
C THR A 72 -26.98 13.99 2.87
N SER A 73 -27.13 12.74 3.30
CA SER A 73 -26.54 12.25 4.55
C SER A 73 -25.02 12.29 4.52
N LEU A 74 -24.40 11.82 3.43
CA LEU A 74 -22.95 11.92 3.22
C LEU A 74 -22.46 13.37 3.26
N ALA A 75 -23.17 14.29 2.61
CA ALA A 75 -22.82 15.71 2.60
C ALA A 75 -22.84 16.31 4.01
N VAL A 76 -23.84 15.96 4.82
CA VAL A 76 -23.92 16.38 6.23
C VAL A 76 -22.74 15.83 7.03
N LEU A 77 -22.37 14.56 6.85
CA LEU A 77 -21.20 13.97 7.51
C LEU A 77 -19.91 14.71 7.15
N ALA A 78 -19.66 14.90 5.85
CA ALA A 78 -18.46 15.59 5.37
C ALA A 78 -18.39 17.05 5.86
N GLN A 79 -19.51 17.79 5.84
CA GLN A 79 -19.56 19.16 6.34
C GLN A 79 -19.34 19.25 7.86
N GLY A 80 -19.91 18.31 8.62
CA GLY A 80 -19.69 18.21 10.07
C GLY A 80 -18.22 17.97 10.40
N LEU A 81 -17.56 17.07 9.68
CA LEU A 81 -16.12 16.80 9.83
C LEU A 81 -15.25 18.00 9.43
N ALA A 82 -15.61 18.70 8.35
CA ALA A 82 -14.86 19.86 7.88
C ALA A 82 -14.95 21.05 8.86
N ARG A 83 -16.13 21.33 9.40
CA ARG A 83 -16.38 22.50 10.27
C ARG A 83 -16.06 22.26 11.74
N ALA A 84 -16.32 21.05 12.22
CA ALA A 84 -16.39 20.73 13.64
C ALA A 84 -15.60 19.47 14.01
N GLY A 85 -14.76 18.93 13.11
CA GLY A 85 -13.96 17.76 13.37
C GLY A 85 -12.97 17.97 14.53
N ARG A 86 -13.04 17.12 15.56
CA ARG A 86 -12.10 17.17 16.71
C ARG A 86 -10.75 16.55 16.38
N LEU A 87 -10.71 15.61 15.44
CA LEU A 87 -9.48 14.92 15.06
C LEU A 87 -8.64 15.77 14.11
N PRO A 88 -7.31 15.81 14.30
CA PRO A 88 -6.41 16.54 13.41
C PRO A 88 -6.62 16.09 11.96
N GLN A 89 -6.69 17.07 11.06
CA GLN A 89 -6.82 16.81 9.63
C GLN A 89 -5.44 16.39 9.10
N SER A 90 -5.15 15.10 9.07
CA SER A 90 -4.18 14.64 8.07
C SER A 90 -4.96 14.68 6.76
N GLU A 91 -4.66 15.64 5.88
CA GLU A 91 -5.20 15.65 4.53
C GLU A 91 -4.67 14.42 3.79
N ALA A 92 -5.38 13.30 3.92
CA ALA A 92 -5.17 12.17 3.03
C ALA A 92 -5.53 12.67 1.64
N ALA A 93 -4.55 12.70 0.75
CA ALA A 93 -4.82 12.91 -0.66
C ALA A 93 -5.90 11.91 -1.09
N VAL A 94 -6.74 12.28 -2.06
CA VAL A 94 -7.78 11.38 -2.60
C VAL A 94 -7.23 9.99 -2.94
N ASN A 95 -5.95 9.93 -3.34
CA ASN A 95 -5.23 8.71 -3.72
C ASN A 95 -4.34 8.11 -2.61
N ASP A 96 -4.49 8.48 -1.34
CA ASP A 96 -3.72 7.90 -0.24
C ASP A 96 -4.20 6.46 0.06
N ASP A 97 -3.31 5.48 0.07
CA ASP A 97 -3.69 4.09 0.37
C ASP A 97 -4.05 3.88 1.84
N ARG A 98 -3.71 4.81 2.74
CA ARG A 98 -3.95 4.68 4.19
C ARG A 98 -5.33 5.19 4.57
N VAL A 99 -6.02 4.45 5.44
CA VAL A 99 -7.26 4.92 6.06
C VAL A 99 -6.89 5.76 7.27
N THR A 100 -7.33 7.00 7.29
CA THR A 100 -7.07 7.92 8.40
C THR A 100 -7.88 7.54 9.64
N ALA A 101 -7.45 7.99 10.82
CA ALA A 101 -8.20 7.77 12.06
C ALA A 101 -9.63 8.35 12.00
N ARG A 102 -9.82 9.43 11.23
CA ARG A 102 -11.13 10.03 10.99
C ARG A 102 -12.00 9.13 10.13
N GLU A 103 -11.46 8.62 9.04
CA GLU A 103 -12.16 7.69 8.14
C GLU A 103 -12.55 6.41 8.89
N GLU A 104 -11.62 5.81 9.65
CA GLU A 104 -11.91 4.65 10.50
C GLU A 104 -13.02 4.93 11.50
N ALA A 105 -13.02 6.09 12.16
CA ALA A 105 -14.06 6.41 13.11
C ALA A 105 -15.43 6.62 12.44
N VAL A 106 -15.48 7.18 11.23
CA VAL A 106 -16.73 7.26 10.46
C VAL A 106 -17.23 5.86 10.08
N LEU A 107 -16.36 5.01 9.55
CA LEU A 107 -16.70 3.61 9.23
C LEU A 107 -17.19 2.86 10.47
N ALA A 108 -16.52 3.02 11.61
CA ALA A 108 -16.93 2.43 12.88
C ALA A 108 -18.29 2.96 13.37
N THR A 109 -18.58 4.25 13.15
CA THR A 109 -19.87 4.87 13.53
C THR A 109 -21.01 4.31 12.69
N LEU A 110 -20.82 4.23 11.37
CA LEU A 110 -21.79 3.63 10.46
C LEU A 110 -22.01 2.15 10.79
N SER A 111 -20.93 1.40 11.01
CA SER A 111 -20.98 -0.01 11.42
C SER A 111 -21.74 -0.19 12.74
N ALA A 112 -21.50 0.67 13.74
CA ALA A 112 -22.22 0.62 15.01
C ALA A 112 -23.74 0.85 14.83
N HIS A 113 -24.15 1.77 13.94
CA HIS A 113 -25.56 1.95 13.62
C HIS A 113 -26.17 0.72 12.92
N GLN A 114 -25.47 0.11 11.96
CA GLN A 114 -25.95 -1.10 11.27
C GLN A 114 -26.17 -2.29 12.22
N HIS A 115 -25.41 -2.35 13.32
CA HIS A 115 -25.49 -3.42 14.31
C HIS A 115 -26.34 -3.08 15.54
N GLY A 116 -27.07 -1.96 15.53
CA GLY A 116 -27.90 -1.54 16.66
C GLY A 116 -27.12 -1.14 17.91
N ALA A 117 -25.81 -0.89 17.80
CA ALA A 117 -24.95 -0.47 18.91
C ALA A 117 -25.03 1.05 19.14
N SER A 118 -26.24 1.56 19.44
CA SER A 118 -26.52 3.01 19.49
C SER A 118 -25.62 3.77 20.46
N ALA A 119 -25.31 3.20 21.63
CA ALA A 119 -24.41 3.83 22.60
C ALA A 119 -23.00 4.02 22.06
N LEU A 120 -22.46 3.03 21.34
CA LEU A 120 -21.14 3.12 20.69
C LEU A 120 -21.17 4.16 19.56
N ALA A 121 -22.22 4.18 18.75
CA ALA A 121 -22.36 5.14 17.66
C ALA A 121 -22.44 6.59 18.16
N THR A 122 -23.19 6.83 19.26
CA THR A 122 -23.24 8.13 19.94
C THR A 122 -21.86 8.53 20.45
N TRP A 123 -21.18 7.61 21.14
CA TRP A 123 -19.84 7.86 21.68
C TRP A 123 -18.81 8.18 20.59
N LEU A 124 -18.82 7.44 19.46
CA LEU A 124 -17.94 7.72 18.32
C LEU A 124 -18.25 9.07 17.67
N SER A 125 -19.54 9.44 17.59
CA SER A 125 -19.96 10.74 17.07
C SER A 125 -19.47 11.90 17.96
N GLU A 126 -19.51 11.74 19.29
CA GLU A 126 -18.95 12.71 20.26
C GLU A 126 -17.45 12.92 20.08
N TRP A 127 -16.75 11.84 19.73
CA TRP A 127 -15.32 11.87 19.50
C TRP A 127 -14.95 12.51 18.16
N LEU A 128 -15.78 12.33 17.13
CA LEU A 128 -15.55 12.84 15.78
C LEU A 128 -15.80 14.35 15.66
N VAL A 129 -16.89 14.87 16.25
CA VAL A 129 -17.31 16.26 16.06
C VAL A 129 -17.57 17.01 17.38
N VAL A 130 -17.52 18.33 17.37
CA VAL A 130 -17.89 19.15 18.54
C VAL A 130 -19.39 19.01 18.88
N GLN A 131 -19.75 19.29 20.14
CA GLN A 131 -21.08 19.03 20.69
C GLN A 131 -22.23 19.69 19.90
N THR A 132 -21.99 20.87 19.32
CA THR A 132 -23.01 21.61 18.55
C THR A 132 -23.41 20.93 17.25
N GLU A 133 -22.53 20.12 16.64
CA GLU A 133 -22.80 19.40 15.39
C GLU A 133 -23.13 17.92 15.60
N GLN A 134 -22.98 17.41 16.84
CA GLN A 134 -23.08 15.99 17.17
C GLN A 134 -24.43 15.39 16.76
N GLN A 135 -25.55 16.02 17.12
CA GLN A 135 -26.89 15.47 16.83
C GLN A 135 -27.14 15.36 15.32
N ARG A 136 -26.72 16.39 14.57
CA ARG A 136 -26.87 16.44 13.12
C ARG A 136 -25.98 15.38 12.45
N PHE A 137 -24.74 15.25 12.89
CA PHE A 137 -23.81 14.22 12.43
C PHE A 137 -24.33 12.81 12.71
N ALA A 138 -24.73 12.52 13.96
CA ALA A 138 -25.23 11.20 14.35
C ALA A 138 -26.51 10.81 13.61
N THR A 139 -27.42 11.78 13.36
CA THR A 139 -28.64 11.54 12.58
C THR A 139 -28.29 11.17 11.13
N ALA A 140 -27.39 11.90 10.49
CA ALA A 140 -26.95 11.59 9.13
C ALA A 140 -26.21 10.24 9.05
N ALA A 141 -25.39 9.92 10.04
CA ALA A 141 -24.69 8.64 10.12
C ALA A 141 -25.67 7.47 10.22
N ARG A 142 -26.69 7.60 11.08
CA ARG A 142 -27.76 6.60 11.21
C ARG A 142 -28.52 6.39 9.90
N VAL A 143 -28.98 7.47 9.27
CA VAL A 143 -29.74 7.40 8.01
C VAL A 143 -28.91 6.73 6.91
N LEU A 144 -27.63 7.13 6.77
CA LEU A 144 -26.75 6.52 5.79
C LEU A 144 -26.51 5.03 6.07
N ALA A 145 -26.30 4.65 7.33
CA ALA A 145 -26.13 3.26 7.75
C ALA A 145 -27.37 2.40 7.45
N GLU A 146 -28.58 2.93 7.69
CA GLU A 146 -29.86 2.29 7.35
C GLU A 146 -29.98 2.06 5.84
N ILE A 147 -29.72 3.09 5.02
CA ILE A 147 -29.75 2.96 3.55
C ILE A 147 -28.76 1.90 3.07
N MET A 148 -27.54 1.90 3.63
CA MET A 148 -26.53 0.90 3.28
C MET A 148 -27.00 -0.52 3.64
N ALA A 149 -27.60 -0.72 4.82
CA ALA A 149 -28.11 -2.02 5.24
C ALA A 149 -29.27 -2.50 4.35
N GLU A 150 -30.21 -1.61 3.99
CA GLU A 150 -31.30 -1.91 3.05
C GLU A 150 -30.78 -2.33 1.66
N ALA A 151 -29.67 -1.73 1.21
CA ALA A 151 -29.00 -2.08 -0.04
C ALA A 151 -28.12 -3.35 0.07
N GLY A 152 -28.10 -4.03 1.23
CA GLY A 152 -27.26 -5.21 1.47
C GLY A 152 -25.76 -4.91 1.64
N GLN A 153 -25.39 -3.64 1.85
CA GLN A 153 -24.01 -3.21 2.07
C GLN A 153 -23.70 -3.13 3.56
N PHE A 154 -23.13 -4.20 4.12
CA PHE A 154 -22.76 -4.28 5.53
C PHE A 154 -21.29 -3.93 5.75
N LEU A 155 -21.02 -3.06 6.71
CA LEU A 155 -19.69 -2.76 7.20
C LEU A 155 -19.28 -3.78 8.26
N PRO A 156 -18.03 -4.26 8.27
CA PRO A 156 -17.58 -5.17 9.31
C PRO A 156 -17.72 -4.54 10.70
N HIS A 157 -18.24 -5.30 11.66
CA HIS A 157 -18.36 -4.85 13.04
C HIS A 157 -16.95 -4.76 13.68
N PRO A 158 -16.54 -3.60 14.23
CA PRO A 158 -15.30 -3.55 14.98
C PRO A 158 -15.43 -4.50 16.19
N PRO A 159 -14.43 -5.34 16.49
CA PRO A 159 -14.52 -6.28 17.60
C PRO A 159 -14.72 -5.52 18.91
N ALA A 160 -15.75 -5.89 19.67
CA ALA A 160 -16.28 -5.21 20.87
C ALA A 160 -15.26 -4.97 22.01
N GLY A 161 -14.01 -5.39 21.87
CA GLY A 161 -12.94 -5.21 22.87
C GLY A 161 -11.98 -4.06 22.60
N LYS A 162 -11.98 -3.45 21.40
CA LYS A 162 -11.11 -2.30 21.11
C LYS A 162 -11.81 -1.01 21.49
N ARG A 163 -11.75 -0.67 22.78
CA ARG A 163 -12.07 0.68 23.26
C ARG A 163 -11.24 1.66 22.42
N PRO A 164 -11.85 2.59 21.67
CA PRO A 164 -11.06 3.51 20.85
C PRO A 164 -10.21 4.36 21.80
N PRO A 165 -9.00 4.77 21.38
CA PRO A 165 -7.97 5.26 22.28
C PRO A 165 -8.54 6.35 23.19
N THR A 166 -8.54 6.08 24.49
CA THR A 166 -8.97 7.01 25.52
C THR A 166 -8.08 8.23 25.45
N THR A 167 -8.61 9.33 24.90
CA THR A 167 -7.92 10.64 24.74
C THR A 167 -6.69 10.59 23.82
N PRO A 168 -6.51 11.54 22.89
CA PRO A 168 -5.22 11.69 22.23
C PRO A 168 -4.22 12.14 23.29
N SER A 169 -3.43 11.21 23.80
CA SER A 169 -2.14 11.57 24.38
C SER A 169 -1.39 12.32 23.30
N ALA A 170 -1.04 13.57 23.55
CA ALA A 170 -0.20 14.40 22.68
C ALA A 170 1.26 13.89 22.61
N ALA A 171 1.46 12.58 22.76
CA ALA A 171 2.70 11.92 22.45
C ALA A 171 2.67 11.58 20.94
N PRO A 172 3.60 12.12 20.13
CA PRO A 172 3.69 11.73 18.73
C PRO A 172 3.79 10.22 18.63
N ILE A 173 3.05 9.62 17.68
CA ILE A 173 3.17 8.20 17.32
C ILE A 173 4.65 7.97 17.01
N GLN A 174 5.34 7.34 17.95
CA GLN A 174 6.76 7.05 17.82
C GLN A 174 6.90 5.91 16.81
N ASN A 175 7.28 6.29 15.59
CA ASN A 175 7.64 5.42 14.47
C ASN A 175 8.94 4.61 14.74
N ASN A 176 9.21 4.27 15.99
CA ASN A 176 10.50 3.86 16.55
C ASN A 176 10.90 2.41 16.24
N LEU A 177 10.22 1.71 15.33
CA LEU A 177 10.62 0.35 14.92
C LEU A 177 11.76 0.34 13.88
N ILE A 178 12.17 1.51 13.36
CA ILE A 178 13.35 1.64 12.51
C ILE A 178 14.18 2.79 13.07
N ALA A 179 15.42 2.49 13.46
CA ALA A 179 16.37 3.49 13.95
C ALA A 179 16.42 4.72 13.02
N PRO A 180 16.61 5.93 13.58
CA PRO A 180 16.42 7.19 12.85
C PRO A 180 17.36 7.30 11.63
N ALA A 181 16.75 7.73 10.53
CA ALA A 181 17.20 8.41 9.29
C ALA A 181 18.66 8.40 8.77
N ASP A 182 19.69 8.04 9.53
CA ASP A 182 21.09 8.35 9.21
C ASP A 182 22.02 7.13 9.04
N ASP A 183 21.51 5.89 9.13
CA ASP A 183 22.29 4.69 8.83
C ASP A 183 22.30 4.39 7.32
N ARG A 184 22.67 5.41 6.51
CA ARG A 184 22.88 5.22 5.08
C ARG A 184 24.15 4.40 4.89
N ARG A 185 23.99 3.21 4.33
CA ARG A 185 25.13 2.34 4.04
C ARG A 185 25.83 2.81 2.78
N ARG A 186 27.14 2.56 2.74
CA ARG A 186 27.97 2.83 1.56
C ARG A 186 27.39 2.17 0.30
N PRO A 187 27.55 2.79 -0.88
CA PRO A 187 27.20 2.17 -2.13
C PRO A 187 27.96 0.86 -2.33
N VAL A 188 27.32 -0.09 -2.99
CA VAL A 188 27.93 -1.34 -3.43
C VAL A 188 27.65 -1.53 -4.90
N THR A 189 28.65 -1.98 -5.65
CA THR A 189 28.54 -2.21 -7.10
C THR A 189 28.17 -3.65 -7.46
N GLY A 190 28.23 -4.56 -6.48
CA GLY A 190 28.02 -5.99 -6.69
C GLY A 190 27.22 -6.67 -5.58
N ARG A 191 26.69 -7.84 -5.92
CA ARG A 191 25.79 -8.64 -5.06
C ARG A 191 26.40 -9.01 -3.72
N GLN A 192 27.71 -9.23 -3.66
CA GLN A 192 28.40 -9.65 -2.43
C GLN A 192 28.37 -8.59 -1.32
N GLY A 193 28.22 -7.30 -1.67
CA GLY A 193 28.11 -6.22 -0.69
C GLY A 193 26.68 -5.98 -0.17
N LEU A 194 25.70 -6.71 -0.69
CA LEU A 194 24.29 -6.60 -0.29
C LEU A 194 24.04 -7.38 1.00
N THR A 195 23.16 -6.86 1.84
CA THR A 195 22.62 -7.56 3.01
C THR A 195 21.76 -8.75 2.59
N ALA A 196 21.51 -9.69 3.51
CA ALA A 196 20.67 -10.86 3.24
C ALA A 196 19.25 -10.48 2.76
N ALA A 197 18.67 -9.40 3.29
CA ALA A 197 17.36 -8.89 2.86
C ALA A 197 17.39 -8.36 1.42
N GLU A 198 18.40 -7.57 1.07
CA GLU A 198 18.61 -7.06 -0.29
C GLU A 198 18.86 -8.20 -1.29
N GLN A 199 19.71 -9.16 -0.93
CA GLN A 199 19.98 -10.34 -1.76
C GLN A 199 18.72 -11.18 -1.98
N HIS A 200 17.86 -11.30 -0.96
CA HIS A 200 16.61 -12.04 -1.07
C HIS A 200 15.64 -11.39 -2.06
N LEU A 201 15.43 -10.07 -1.96
CA LEU A 201 14.59 -9.34 -2.93
C LEU A 201 15.19 -9.38 -4.35
N LEU A 202 16.50 -9.13 -4.48
CA LEU A 202 17.20 -9.18 -5.76
C LEU A 202 17.09 -10.57 -6.42
N THR A 203 17.17 -11.63 -5.63
CA THR A 203 17.02 -13.01 -6.14
C THR A 203 15.60 -13.22 -6.69
N GLY A 204 14.56 -12.79 -5.98
CA GLY A 204 13.18 -12.86 -6.46
C GLY A 204 12.97 -12.08 -7.76
N LEU A 205 13.51 -10.87 -7.85
CA LEU A 205 13.48 -10.04 -9.05
C LEU A 205 14.09 -10.76 -10.26
N ARG A 206 15.29 -11.32 -10.09
CA ARG A 206 16.00 -12.01 -11.17
C ARG A 206 15.34 -13.33 -11.56
N LEU A 207 14.75 -14.06 -10.61
CA LEU A 207 13.97 -15.26 -10.89
C LEU A 207 12.74 -14.93 -11.74
N TRP A 208 12.03 -13.84 -11.43
CA TRP A 208 10.89 -13.38 -12.23
C TRP A 208 11.29 -13.09 -13.67
N VAL A 209 12.37 -12.30 -13.86
CA VAL A 209 12.83 -11.92 -15.20
C VAL A 209 13.34 -13.13 -15.98
N GLN A 210 13.97 -14.08 -15.31
CA GLN A 210 14.38 -15.33 -15.93
C GLN A 210 13.15 -16.12 -16.44
N ALA A 211 12.17 -16.38 -15.56
CA ALA A 211 10.94 -17.10 -15.93
C ALA A 211 10.20 -16.39 -17.08
N PHE A 212 10.09 -15.06 -17.03
CA PHE A 212 9.47 -14.27 -18.08
C PHE A 212 10.19 -14.37 -19.44
N LYS A 213 11.52 -14.46 -19.44
CA LYS A 213 12.31 -14.63 -20.68
C LYS A 213 12.26 -16.04 -21.24
N GLU A 214 12.06 -17.04 -20.38
CA GLU A 214 11.99 -18.46 -20.72
C GLU A 214 10.55 -18.91 -21.08
N ASP A 215 9.59 -17.98 -21.14
CA ASP A 215 8.15 -18.24 -21.37
C ASP A 215 7.54 -19.22 -20.33
N ASP A 216 8.09 -19.20 -19.11
CA ASP A 216 7.57 -19.93 -17.94
C ASP A 216 6.65 -19.03 -17.09
N GLU A 217 6.03 -19.57 -16.04
CA GLU A 217 5.08 -18.84 -15.17
C GLU A 217 5.79 -17.94 -14.14
N PRO A 218 5.89 -16.60 -14.36
CA PRO A 218 6.77 -15.75 -13.55
C PRO A 218 6.23 -15.49 -12.15
N LEU A 219 4.90 -15.50 -11.98
CA LEU A 219 4.23 -15.34 -10.69
C LEU A 219 4.54 -16.52 -9.76
N GLU A 220 4.44 -17.74 -10.28
CA GLU A 220 4.68 -18.95 -9.51
C GLU A 220 6.15 -19.08 -9.12
N ALA A 221 7.08 -18.71 -10.01
CA ALA A 221 8.51 -18.65 -9.72
C ALA A 221 8.82 -17.73 -8.51
N VAL A 222 8.21 -16.54 -8.44
CA VAL A 222 8.44 -15.62 -7.30
C VAL A 222 7.68 -16.03 -6.04
N ARG A 223 6.46 -16.57 -6.16
CA ARG A 223 5.72 -17.08 -5.00
C ARG A 223 6.47 -18.21 -4.31
N ARG A 224 7.08 -19.12 -5.07
CA ARG A 224 7.94 -20.17 -4.50
C ARG A 224 9.15 -19.61 -3.77
N HIS A 225 9.72 -18.51 -4.26
CA HIS A 225 10.89 -17.87 -3.66
C HIS A 225 10.58 -17.14 -2.35
N PHE A 226 9.48 -16.38 -2.31
CA PHE A 226 9.08 -15.63 -1.10
C PHE A 226 8.28 -16.49 -0.11
N GLY A 227 7.60 -17.53 -0.58
CA GLY A 227 6.55 -18.21 0.16
C GLY A 227 5.26 -17.38 0.25
N GLN A 228 4.22 -17.99 0.81
CA GLN A 228 3.00 -17.27 1.20
C GLN A 228 3.05 -16.94 2.69
N GLN A 229 2.74 -15.69 3.04
CA GLN A 229 2.46 -15.30 4.43
C GLN A 229 0.94 -15.19 4.62
N ALA A 230 0.46 -15.28 5.86
CA ALA A 230 -0.98 -15.35 6.16
C ALA A 230 -1.79 -14.16 5.63
N ASP A 231 -1.22 -12.95 5.64
CA ASP A 231 -1.95 -11.72 5.33
C ASP A 231 -1.43 -10.95 4.10
N VAL A 232 -0.25 -11.33 3.58
CA VAL A 232 0.41 -10.63 2.47
C VAL A 232 1.08 -11.65 1.55
N ASP A 233 1.01 -11.43 0.23
CA ASP A 233 1.73 -12.21 -0.78
C ASP A 233 2.84 -11.34 -1.40
N PRO A 234 4.09 -11.41 -0.89
CA PRO A 234 5.21 -10.65 -1.44
C PRO A 234 5.52 -11.03 -2.89
N GLY A 235 5.32 -12.30 -3.26
CA GLY A 235 5.52 -12.79 -4.62
C GLY A 235 4.56 -12.13 -5.60
N LEU A 236 3.26 -12.11 -5.29
CA LEU A 236 2.25 -11.39 -6.08
C LEU A 236 2.54 -9.89 -6.16
N SER A 237 3.00 -9.30 -5.06
CA SER A 237 3.34 -7.88 -5.00
C SER A 237 4.51 -7.54 -5.92
N LEU A 238 5.60 -8.33 -5.89
CA LEU A 238 6.72 -8.16 -6.81
C LEU A 238 6.30 -8.40 -8.27
N HIS A 239 5.50 -9.45 -8.51
CA HIS A 239 4.97 -9.76 -9.84
C HIS A 239 4.16 -8.58 -10.41
N ALA A 240 3.30 -7.94 -9.62
CA ALA A 240 2.50 -6.80 -10.06
C ALA A 240 3.38 -5.60 -10.47
N ILE A 241 4.43 -5.29 -9.71
CA ILE A 241 5.40 -4.22 -10.05
C ILE A 241 6.06 -4.51 -11.39
N LEU A 242 6.56 -5.73 -11.58
CA LEU A 242 7.31 -6.12 -12.76
C LEU A 242 6.41 -6.25 -14.00
N ARG A 243 5.19 -6.77 -13.83
CA ARG A 243 4.20 -6.83 -14.91
C ARG A 243 3.74 -5.44 -15.35
N ASN A 244 3.53 -4.51 -14.42
CA ASN A 244 3.25 -3.12 -14.80
C ASN A 244 4.44 -2.51 -15.54
N THR A 245 5.66 -2.80 -15.08
CA THR A 245 6.90 -2.34 -15.69
C THR A 245 7.05 -2.86 -17.13
N THR A 246 6.85 -4.16 -17.39
CA THR A 246 6.98 -4.72 -18.75
C THR A 246 5.96 -4.13 -19.73
N LEU A 247 4.77 -3.77 -19.26
CA LEU A 247 3.72 -3.21 -20.11
C LEU A 247 3.88 -1.72 -20.40
N THR A 248 4.56 -0.96 -19.54
CA THR A 248 4.46 0.51 -19.54
C THR A 248 5.77 1.27 -19.38
N ALA A 249 6.91 0.59 -19.24
CA ALA A 249 8.18 1.27 -19.03
C ALA A 249 8.50 2.27 -20.15
N LEU A 250 8.93 3.47 -19.76
CA LEU A 250 9.31 4.57 -20.65
C LEU A 250 10.63 4.31 -21.39
N ARG A 251 11.42 3.37 -20.88
CA ARG A 251 12.71 2.94 -21.43
C ARG A 251 12.95 1.47 -21.10
N PRO A 252 13.90 0.80 -21.79
CA PRO A 252 14.35 -0.52 -21.39
C PRO A 252 14.82 -0.55 -19.93
N ILE A 253 14.46 -1.62 -19.23
CA ILE A 253 14.86 -1.91 -17.85
C ILE A 253 16.02 -2.89 -17.90
N ASP A 254 17.10 -2.58 -17.19
CA ASP A 254 18.21 -3.50 -17.03
C ASP A 254 18.03 -4.34 -15.76
N VAL A 255 17.67 -5.61 -15.91
CA VAL A 255 17.73 -6.60 -14.83
C VAL A 255 18.73 -7.67 -15.22
N ARG A 256 19.73 -7.88 -14.36
CA ARG A 256 20.82 -8.79 -14.63
C ARG A 256 20.38 -10.23 -14.43
N CYS A 257 21.10 -11.14 -15.07
CA CYS A 257 20.84 -12.57 -14.95
C CYS A 257 21.03 -13.06 -13.50
N ARG A 258 20.40 -14.18 -13.15
CA ARG A 258 20.49 -14.79 -11.80
C ARG A 258 21.93 -14.99 -11.30
N ASN A 259 22.84 -15.36 -12.21
CA ASN A 259 24.24 -15.67 -11.90
C ASN A 259 25.17 -14.45 -12.01
N CYS A 260 24.67 -13.31 -12.48
CA CYS A 260 25.46 -12.13 -12.71
C CYS A 260 25.94 -11.53 -11.37
N PRO A 261 27.24 -11.28 -11.15
CA PRO A 261 27.74 -10.78 -9.87
C PRO A 261 27.47 -9.28 -9.67
N GLY A 262 27.40 -8.52 -10.76
CA GLY A 262 27.11 -7.08 -10.74
C GLY A 262 25.65 -6.77 -10.44
N LEU A 263 25.40 -5.53 -10.03
CA LEU A 263 24.08 -4.94 -9.82
C LEU A 263 23.80 -3.92 -10.92
N SER A 264 22.60 -3.91 -11.50
CA SER A 264 22.21 -2.83 -12.41
C SER A 264 21.70 -1.59 -11.65
N PRO A 265 21.69 -0.41 -12.29
CA PRO A 265 21.04 0.78 -11.72
C PRO A 265 19.56 0.56 -11.40
N ASP A 266 18.83 -0.17 -12.25
CA ASP A 266 17.38 -0.40 -12.06
C ASP A 266 17.10 -1.37 -10.91
N GLU A 267 17.95 -2.40 -10.74
CA GLU A 267 17.91 -3.28 -9.56
C GLU A 267 18.13 -2.48 -8.27
N ALA A 268 19.14 -1.59 -8.27
CA ALA A 268 19.43 -0.72 -7.13
C ALA A 268 18.25 0.23 -6.80
N ARG A 269 17.63 0.84 -7.82
CA ARG A 269 16.46 1.71 -7.63
C ARG A 269 15.26 0.95 -7.04
N LEU A 270 15.02 -0.30 -7.44
CA LEU A 270 13.95 -1.09 -6.84
C LEU A 270 14.25 -1.41 -5.37
N LEU A 271 15.50 -1.78 -5.04
CA LEU A 271 15.92 -1.99 -3.65
C LEU A 271 15.72 -0.71 -2.82
N ASP A 272 16.11 0.45 -3.35
CA ASP A 272 15.96 1.75 -2.70
C ASP A 272 14.50 2.12 -2.48
N CYS A 273 13.66 1.94 -3.50
CA CYS A 273 12.21 2.14 -3.41
C CYS A 273 11.60 1.37 -2.23
N ILE A 274 11.91 0.07 -2.13
CA ILE A 274 11.39 -0.78 -1.06
C ILE A 274 11.95 -0.36 0.30
N ALA A 275 13.24 -0.01 0.39
CA ALA A 275 13.84 0.50 1.62
C ALA A 275 13.15 1.79 2.13
N TRP A 276 12.80 2.71 1.24
CA TRP A 276 12.03 3.92 1.58
C TRP A 276 10.60 3.62 2.03
N LEU A 277 9.92 2.69 1.34
CA LEU A 277 8.55 2.29 1.70
C LEU A 277 8.48 1.58 3.05
N GLN A 278 9.48 0.78 3.42
CA GLN A 278 9.57 0.17 4.75
C GLN A 278 9.64 1.23 5.87
N ARG A 279 10.14 2.43 5.55
CA ARG A 279 10.20 3.60 6.47
C ARG A 279 8.99 4.52 6.36
N GLY A 280 8.02 4.19 5.50
CA GLY A 280 6.82 4.99 5.28
C GLY A 280 7.04 6.26 4.45
N ALA A 281 8.21 6.43 3.81
CA ALA A 281 8.56 7.59 3.00
C ALA A 281 8.15 7.36 1.53
N ALA A 282 6.96 7.81 1.15
CA ALA A 282 6.40 7.54 -0.17
C ALA A 282 7.03 8.37 -1.30
N GLU A 283 7.44 9.61 -1.02
CA GLU A 283 7.99 10.52 -2.04
C GLU A 283 9.33 10.02 -2.64
N PRO A 284 10.37 9.70 -1.86
CA PRO A 284 11.62 9.18 -2.43
C PRO A 284 11.41 7.82 -3.11
N ALA A 285 10.52 6.97 -2.59
CA ALA A 285 10.13 5.73 -3.24
C ALA A 285 9.46 5.95 -4.61
N THR A 286 8.64 7.00 -4.72
CA THR A 286 7.99 7.42 -5.96
C THR A 286 9.03 7.89 -6.97
N ALA A 287 10.00 8.70 -6.54
CA ALA A 287 11.09 9.15 -7.40
C ALA A 287 11.93 7.99 -7.97
N ALA A 288 12.18 6.95 -7.16
CA ALA A 288 12.92 5.77 -7.60
C ALA A 288 12.23 5.02 -8.76
N LEU A 289 10.91 4.80 -8.67
CA LEU A 289 10.12 4.13 -9.73
C LEU A 289 9.80 5.05 -10.92
N ALA A 290 9.63 6.35 -10.69
CA ALA A 290 9.38 7.34 -11.74
C ALA A 290 10.54 7.46 -12.74
N ALA A 291 11.72 6.93 -12.40
CA ALA A 291 12.87 6.86 -13.31
C ALA A 291 12.63 5.98 -14.56
N TRP A 292 11.60 5.13 -14.56
CA TRP A 292 11.20 4.34 -15.74
C TRP A 292 9.70 4.15 -15.94
N LEU A 293 8.84 4.49 -14.98
CA LEU A 293 7.38 4.34 -15.13
C LEU A 293 6.68 5.67 -15.46
N PRO A 294 5.65 5.66 -16.33
CA PRO A 294 4.76 6.79 -16.48
C PRO A 294 3.89 6.99 -15.22
N PRO A 295 3.37 8.21 -14.96
CA PRO A 295 2.59 8.50 -13.74
C PRO A 295 1.40 7.57 -13.48
N SER A 296 0.75 7.07 -14.53
CA SER A 296 -0.39 6.13 -14.40
C SER A 296 0.05 4.78 -13.83
N ALA A 297 1.08 4.16 -14.40
CA ALA A 297 1.62 2.88 -13.97
C ALA A 297 2.38 2.97 -12.64
N LEU A 298 2.99 4.11 -12.37
CA LEU A 298 3.62 4.42 -11.09
C LEU A 298 2.64 4.30 -9.92
N ARG A 299 1.44 4.88 -10.05
CA ARG A 299 0.38 4.79 -9.01
C ARG A 299 -0.01 3.34 -8.72
N LEU A 300 -0.21 2.53 -9.77
CA LEU A 300 -0.56 1.12 -9.62
C LEU A 300 0.59 0.30 -8.99
N SER A 301 1.83 0.60 -9.37
CA SER A 301 3.02 -0.11 -8.88
C SER A 301 3.40 0.29 -7.46
N LEU A 302 3.09 1.52 -7.02
CA LEU A 302 3.41 1.98 -5.68
C LEU A 302 2.62 1.22 -4.60
N GLY A 303 1.33 0.93 -4.84
CA GLY A 303 0.52 0.11 -3.95
C GLY A 303 1.10 -1.30 -3.78
N ALA A 304 1.47 -1.94 -4.90
CA ALA A 304 2.14 -3.23 -4.89
C ALA A 304 3.53 -3.18 -4.20
N ALA A 305 4.31 -2.12 -4.43
CA ALA A 305 5.59 -1.91 -3.76
C ALA A 305 5.45 -1.74 -2.24
N ARG A 306 4.39 -1.06 -1.76
CA ARG A 306 4.08 -0.97 -0.33
C ARG A 306 3.73 -2.34 0.27
N SER A 307 2.93 -3.12 -0.45
CA SER A 307 2.58 -4.49 -0.04
C SER A 307 3.83 -5.37 0.06
N LEU A 308 4.70 -5.32 -0.95
CA LEU A 308 6.00 -6.02 -0.95
C LEU A 308 6.89 -5.59 0.24
N ALA A 309 7.04 -4.28 0.46
CA ALA A 309 7.79 -3.73 1.58
C ALA A 309 7.26 -4.23 2.93
N THR A 310 5.94 -4.29 3.07
CA THR A 310 5.26 -4.77 4.28
C THR A 310 5.50 -6.26 4.50
N GLY A 311 5.33 -7.09 3.47
CA GLY A 311 5.57 -8.53 3.56
C GLY A 311 7.02 -8.86 3.95
N LEU A 312 7.98 -8.15 3.34
CA LEU A 312 9.38 -8.27 3.72
C LEU A 312 9.63 -7.86 5.19
N MET A 313 8.99 -6.82 5.70
CA MET A 313 9.09 -6.46 7.12
C MET A 313 8.48 -7.51 8.04
N LEU A 314 7.37 -8.14 7.63
CA LEU A 314 6.76 -9.24 8.40
C LEU A 314 7.69 -10.45 8.50
N ASP A 315 8.51 -10.68 7.47
CA ASP A 315 9.59 -11.69 7.46
C ASP A 315 10.89 -11.22 8.14
N ASN A 316 10.88 -10.08 8.86
CA ASN A 316 12.07 -9.46 9.44
C ASN A 316 13.19 -9.15 8.41
N ARG A 317 12.84 -8.95 7.14
CA ARG A 317 13.76 -8.57 6.05
C ARG A 317 13.70 -7.06 5.83
N VAL A 318 14.42 -6.32 6.66
CA VAL A 318 14.54 -4.86 6.53
C VAL A 318 15.70 -4.50 5.62
N LEU A 319 15.44 -3.68 4.60
CA LEU A 319 16.45 -3.18 3.67
C LEU A 319 17.10 -1.91 4.24
N PRO A 320 18.44 -1.80 4.16
CA PRO A 320 19.13 -0.56 4.51
C PRO A 320 18.85 0.53 3.46
N LEU A 321 18.88 1.79 3.87
CA LEU A 321 19.02 2.89 2.92
C LEU A 321 20.48 2.94 2.45
N ARG A 322 20.71 3.29 1.19
CA ARG A 322 22.05 3.42 0.62
C ARG A 322 22.17 4.69 -0.20
N ASP A 323 23.36 5.27 -0.15
CA ASP A 323 23.75 6.33 -1.08
C ASP A 323 24.24 5.70 -2.39
N TRP A 324 23.30 5.20 -3.19
CA TRP A 324 23.62 4.54 -4.46
C TRP A 324 24.35 5.49 -5.43
N ASP A 325 25.50 5.03 -5.94
CA ASP A 325 26.22 5.69 -7.03
C ASP A 325 25.73 5.13 -8.37
N TYR A 326 24.59 5.64 -8.85
CA TYR A 326 24.00 5.19 -10.11
C TYR A 326 24.94 5.37 -11.32
N PRO A 327 25.69 6.48 -11.48
CA PRO A 327 26.70 6.61 -12.52
C PRO A 327 27.77 5.51 -12.48
N ALA A 328 28.26 5.15 -11.29
CA ALA A 328 29.22 4.04 -11.17
C ALA A 328 28.60 2.68 -11.53
N LEU A 329 27.34 2.44 -11.18
CA LEU A 329 26.61 1.24 -11.61
C LEU A 329 26.41 1.20 -13.13
N GLU A 330 26.10 2.34 -13.76
CA GLU A 330 25.97 2.47 -15.22
C GLU A 330 27.29 2.24 -15.94
N ALA A 331 28.40 2.73 -15.38
CA ALA A 331 29.75 2.50 -15.90
C ALA A 331 30.16 1.03 -15.74
N ALA A 332 29.86 0.39 -14.60
CA ALA A 332 30.14 -1.03 -14.39
C ALA A 332 29.27 -1.95 -15.28
N ALA A 333 28.07 -1.48 -15.64
CA ALA A 333 27.13 -2.16 -16.51
C ALA A 333 27.62 -2.27 -17.96
N HIS A 334 28.45 -1.33 -18.41
CA HIS A 334 29.04 -1.28 -19.75
C HIS A 334 30.55 -1.50 -19.63
N PRO A 335 31.07 -2.74 -19.82
CA PRO A 335 32.52 -2.91 -19.85
C PRO A 335 33.11 -1.95 -20.89
N PRO A 336 34.26 -1.30 -20.62
CA PRO A 336 34.85 -0.36 -21.55
C PRO A 336 35.04 -1.06 -22.89
N ALA A 337 34.53 -0.45 -23.97
CA ALA A 337 34.54 -0.99 -25.33
C ALA A 337 35.95 -1.25 -25.92
N SER A 338 37.00 -1.16 -25.09
CA SER A 338 38.41 -1.33 -25.43
C SER A 338 38.96 -2.62 -24.84
N GLN A 339 38.48 -3.78 -25.31
CA GLN A 339 39.21 -5.07 -25.25
C GLN A 339 38.52 -6.23 -26.00
N SER A 340 37.63 -5.95 -26.98
CA SER A 340 37.33 -6.96 -28.01
C SER A 340 38.50 -7.01 -28.98
N ASP A 341 39.57 -7.66 -28.54
CA ASP A 341 40.72 -8.00 -29.34
C ASP A 341 40.28 -8.81 -30.57
N GLY A 342 40.94 -8.54 -31.69
CA GLY A 342 40.55 -9.00 -33.01
C GLY A 342 40.62 -10.51 -33.15
N THR A 343 39.49 -11.19 -32.99
CA THR A 343 39.31 -12.54 -33.56
C THR A 343 37.87 -12.73 -34.03
N ARG A 344 37.46 -11.89 -34.99
CA ARG A 344 36.34 -12.23 -35.89
C ARG A 344 36.80 -13.39 -36.76
N HIS A 345 36.56 -14.61 -36.31
CA HIS A 345 36.43 -15.74 -37.22
C HIS A 345 35.23 -15.45 -38.13
N ALA A 346 35.54 -15.19 -39.39
CA ALA A 346 34.59 -15.18 -40.48
C ALA A 346 33.85 -16.53 -40.51
N LEU A 347 32.54 -16.50 -40.27
CA LEU A 347 31.64 -17.58 -40.65
C LEU A 347 30.73 -17.04 -41.76
N ALA A 348 30.79 -17.78 -42.85
CA ALA A 348 30.41 -17.40 -44.19
C ALA A 348 28.91 -17.22 -44.38
N ALA A 349 28.62 -16.46 -45.44
CA ALA A 349 27.31 -16.23 -46.01
C ALA A 349 26.61 -17.51 -46.49
N SER A 350 25.28 -17.55 -46.24
CA SER A 350 24.19 -17.99 -47.16
C SER A 350 24.14 -19.47 -47.61
N PRO A 351 22.94 -20.07 -47.86
CA PRO A 351 21.94 -19.47 -48.75
C PRO A 351 20.45 -19.62 -48.40
N THR A 352 19.72 -18.66 -49.00
CA THR A 352 18.34 -18.67 -49.48
C THR A 352 17.81 -20.04 -49.88
N LEU A 353 16.56 -20.33 -49.50
CA LEU A 353 15.70 -21.26 -50.21
C LEU A 353 14.32 -20.62 -50.46
N HIS A 354 13.84 -20.94 -51.67
CA HIS A 354 12.63 -20.50 -52.35
C HIS A 354 11.32 -20.92 -51.67
#